data_AF-A0A7H9VAV8-F1
#
_entry.id   AF-A0A7H9VAV8-F1
#
_cell.length_a   1.000
_cell.length_b   1.000
_cell.length_c   1.000
_cell.angle_alpha   90.00
_cell.angle_beta   90.00
_cell.angle_gamma   90.00
#
_symmetry.space_group_name_H-M   'P 1'
#
loop_
_entity.id
_entity.type
_entity.pdbx_description
1 polymer ?
#
loop_
_entity_poly.entity_id
_entity_poly.type
_entity_poly.pdbx_seq_one_letter_code
_entity_poly.pdbx_strand_id
1 'polypeptide(L)'
;MKRTGSTRRMLSDRGFLKWAAKHAVPIRNNDFQDLGDLAPFKALVGKARVVGFGESQHHVGEFARIRARVFKYLVEELGFTTFVFECGVIEAKAAHDYVLGLHNDFDAALLPIESGFNAWRGFQDLLQWMREYNLRETGARKLNFYGMDGSRRWMSTRTAVRYACDYLDKVNANRAARFRSELLPLADEISLANVGSVATGNVERLIRGLGDLVGHLELEQMQYVEQTGLDSFDWAHRASLIARQIGAILSATHDDPASAQRNRWGIRDAGMANEILWILGREGPDAKLFVHAANMHLQRTFATDQRATAGQHLALRMAPDELFIVAGTNYFSLKPNDPPIAGSLQASLGELNIPSFVIDMRTAEQDAEAGPWLKQELPDRSNIDFVPIRVSQAWDALYFTRTIALDTINLPPSLQRDNVDLTPDWLERLPGTYDINGIGDSHVVLRIYRDGDRLMTDGEVSDGELFPMHVTQLLAFSDTSFGWREWPHRIQFEFDAAGIATGLNIQAPGAFDKFHGVQRRA
;
A
#
# COMPACT_ATOMS: atom_id res chain seq x y z
N MET A 1 18.85 1.00 -25.48
CA MET A 1 19.95 1.92 -25.85
C MET A 1 20.76 2.21 -24.58
N LYS A 2 21.90 1.54 -24.39
CA LYS A 2 22.73 1.68 -23.18
C LYS A 2 23.33 3.10 -23.16
N ARG A 3 22.91 3.95 -22.22
CA ARG A 3 23.54 5.25 -21.98
C ARG A 3 24.95 4.99 -21.41
N THR A 4 25.97 5.33 -22.18
CA THR A 4 27.35 5.44 -21.72
C THR A 4 27.46 6.64 -20.78
N GLY A 5 27.36 6.38 -19.47
CA GLY A 5 27.48 7.40 -18.43
C GLY A 5 28.92 7.84 -18.26
N SER A 6 29.21 9.09 -18.61
CA SER A 6 30.32 9.85 -18.02
C SER A 6 30.21 9.76 -16.50
N THR A 7 31.20 9.19 -15.81
CA THR A 7 31.31 9.15 -14.35
C THR A 7 31.49 10.56 -13.81
N ARG A 8 30.37 11.30 -13.69
CA ARG A 8 30.33 12.59 -13.02
C ARG A 8 30.64 12.34 -11.55
N ARG A 9 31.74 12.91 -11.05
CA ARG A 9 32.12 12.81 -9.64
C ARG A 9 30.99 13.38 -8.78
N MET A 10 30.37 12.55 -7.93
CA MET A 10 29.35 13.01 -6.98
C MET A 10 29.89 14.11 -6.09
N LEU A 11 29.07 15.12 -5.81
CA LEU A 11 29.40 16.14 -4.83
C LEU A 11 29.50 15.51 -3.44
N SER A 12 30.34 16.09 -2.59
CA SER A 12 30.46 15.64 -1.19
C SER A 12 29.23 16.07 -0.38
N ASP A 13 28.79 15.18 0.50
CA ASP A 13 27.70 15.37 1.46
C ASP A 13 28.10 16.18 2.71
N ARG A 14 29.38 16.56 2.88
CA ARG A 14 29.86 17.26 4.09
C ARG A 14 29.07 18.52 4.44
N GLY A 15 28.71 19.31 3.44
CA GLY A 15 27.88 20.51 3.62
C GLY A 15 26.49 20.14 4.13
N PHE A 16 25.88 19.11 3.53
CA PHE A 16 24.61 18.56 3.98
C PHE A 16 24.68 18.02 5.41
N LEU A 17 25.69 17.22 5.77
CA LEU A 17 25.83 16.65 7.11
C LEU A 17 25.99 17.73 8.19
N LYS A 18 26.82 18.74 7.93
CA LYS A 18 27.02 19.88 8.84
C LYS A 18 25.73 20.68 9.03
N TRP A 19 24.95 20.85 7.96
CA TRP A 19 23.65 21.49 8.02
C TRP A 19 22.65 20.62 8.79
N ALA A 20 22.54 19.34 8.44
CA ALA A 20 21.57 18.41 9.00
C ALA A 20 21.78 18.16 10.50
N ALA A 21 23.03 18.11 10.97
CA ALA A 21 23.35 18.00 12.39
C ALA A 21 22.77 19.15 13.26
N LYS A 22 22.43 20.30 12.65
CA LYS A 22 21.82 21.46 13.34
C LYS A 22 20.29 21.53 13.19
N HIS A 23 19.73 20.85 12.20
CA HIS A 23 18.32 21.01 11.79
C HIS A 23 17.49 19.73 11.91
N ALA A 24 18.13 18.56 12.02
CA ALA A 24 17.44 17.31 12.33
C ALA A 24 16.79 17.41 13.71
N VAL A 25 15.48 17.20 13.76
CA VAL A 25 14.73 17.24 15.01
C VAL A 25 14.48 15.81 15.50
N PRO A 26 15.04 15.39 16.65
CA PRO A 26 14.92 14.02 17.13
C PRO A 26 13.48 13.62 17.43
N ILE A 27 13.11 12.41 16.99
CA ILE A 27 11.92 11.69 17.43
C ILE A 27 12.36 10.68 18.49
N ARG A 28 11.87 10.82 19.71
CA ARG A 28 12.44 10.24 20.93
C ARG A 28 11.93 8.83 21.23
N ASN A 29 10.68 8.54 20.87
CA ASN A 29 10.08 7.23 21.11
C ASN A 29 9.03 6.91 20.05
N ASN A 30 8.41 5.73 20.17
CA ASN A 30 7.32 5.28 19.32
C ASN A 30 6.03 5.05 20.13
N ASP A 31 5.89 5.68 21.29
CA ASP A 31 4.72 5.55 22.16
C ASP A 31 3.55 6.38 21.60
N PHE A 32 2.42 5.73 21.37
CA PHE A 32 1.22 6.35 20.84
C PHE A 32 0.59 7.42 21.76
N GLN A 33 0.92 7.40 23.06
CA GLN A 33 0.39 8.37 24.02
C GLN A 33 1.31 9.59 24.23
N ASP A 34 2.60 9.47 23.95
CA ASP A 34 3.53 10.60 24.03
C ASP A 34 3.62 11.29 22.67
N LEU A 35 3.20 12.55 22.58
CA LEU A 35 3.27 13.36 21.36
C LEU A 35 4.20 14.57 21.51
N GLY A 36 4.92 14.69 22.63
CA GLY A 36 5.66 15.91 22.98
C GLY A 36 6.82 16.23 22.02
N ASP A 37 7.39 15.21 21.38
CA ASP A 37 8.44 15.34 20.37
C ASP A 37 7.90 15.65 18.95
N LEU A 38 6.58 15.63 18.75
CA LEU A 38 5.93 15.93 17.46
C LEU A 38 5.55 17.40 17.27
N ALA A 39 5.79 18.25 18.28
CA ALA A 39 5.61 19.71 18.19
C ALA A 39 6.15 20.35 16.88
N PRO A 40 7.32 19.94 16.34
CA PRO A 40 7.85 20.47 15.08
C PRO A 40 6.93 20.29 13.87
N PHE A 41 6.11 19.23 13.83
CA PHE A 41 5.19 18.98 12.71
C PHE A 41 4.20 20.13 12.52
N LYS A 42 3.88 20.90 13.57
CA LYS A 42 3.03 22.09 13.47
C LYS A 42 3.57 23.13 12.51
N ALA A 43 4.86 23.44 12.63
CA ALA A 43 5.53 24.38 11.74
C ALA A 43 5.78 23.78 10.35
N LEU A 44 6.15 22.48 10.29
CA LEU A 44 6.44 21.80 9.02
C LEU A 44 5.21 21.74 8.11
N VAL A 45 4.08 21.29 8.64
CA VAL A 45 2.79 21.12 7.95
C VAL A 45 2.22 22.48 7.56
N GLY A 46 2.27 23.47 8.46
CA GLY A 46 1.79 24.82 8.18
C GLY A 46 0.32 24.85 7.75
N LYS A 47 0.08 25.27 6.51
CA LYS A 47 -1.27 25.39 5.91
C LYS A 47 -1.72 24.15 5.14
N ALA A 48 -0.89 23.12 5.06
CA ALA A 48 -1.21 21.95 4.27
C ALA A 48 -2.53 21.31 4.70
N ARG A 49 -3.35 20.99 3.72
CA ARG A 49 -4.60 20.25 3.88
C ARG A 49 -4.40 18.76 3.62
N VAL A 50 -3.42 18.41 2.81
CA VAL A 50 -3.00 17.02 2.59
C VAL A 50 -1.57 16.86 3.10
N VAL A 51 -1.40 15.97 4.06
CA VAL A 51 -0.08 15.51 4.52
C VAL A 51 0.13 14.10 4.00
N GLY A 52 0.99 13.95 2.99
CA GLY A 52 1.48 12.65 2.54
C GLY A 52 2.60 12.17 3.45
N PHE A 53 2.49 10.95 3.97
CA PHE A 53 3.52 10.33 4.81
C PHE A 53 3.90 8.97 4.23
N GLY A 54 5.02 8.99 3.52
CA GLY A 54 5.56 7.85 2.81
C GLY A 54 6.23 6.82 3.71
N GLU A 55 6.41 5.61 3.18
CA GLU A 55 7.36 4.63 3.72
C GLU A 55 8.22 4.05 2.60
N SER A 56 9.51 3.88 2.85
CA SER A 56 10.43 3.22 1.91
C SER A 56 10.24 1.72 1.86
N GLN A 57 9.55 1.11 2.83
CA GLN A 57 9.27 -0.32 2.84
C GLN A 57 8.01 -0.64 3.64
N HIS A 58 7.19 -1.57 3.13
CA HIS A 58 5.98 -2.03 3.81
C HIS A 58 6.26 -2.87 5.06
N HIS A 59 5.25 -2.96 5.92
CA HIS A 59 5.19 -3.83 7.12
C HIS A 59 6.21 -3.52 8.23
N VAL A 60 6.89 -2.38 8.15
CA VAL A 60 7.82 -1.91 9.17
C VAL A 60 7.05 -1.32 10.36
N GLY A 61 7.30 -1.86 11.57
CA GLY A 61 6.62 -1.43 12.79
C GLY A 61 6.90 0.03 13.16
N GLU A 62 8.10 0.54 12.88
CA GLU A 62 8.46 1.94 13.12
C GLU A 62 7.63 2.89 12.26
N PHE A 63 7.42 2.56 10.98
CA PHE A 63 6.56 3.35 10.09
C PHE A 63 5.10 3.28 10.53
N ALA A 64 4.64 2.11 10.98
CA ALA A 64 3.30 1.96 11.57
C ALA A 64 3.08 2.84 12.80
N ARG A 65 4.04 2.85 13.73
CA ARG A 65 3.93 3.65 14.96
C ARG A 65 4.04 5.13 14.69
N ILE A 66 5.01 5.58 13.89
CA ILE A 66 5.20 7.03 13.65
C ILE A 66 4.03 7.62 12.86
N ARG A 67 3.49 6.94 11.84
CA ARG A 67 2.37 7.49 11.06
C ARG A 67 1.11 7.64 11.91
N ALA A 68 0.85 6.68 12.81
CA ALA A 68 -0.26 6.75 13.76
C ALA A 68 -0.06 7.90 14.76
N ARG A 69 1.14 8.04 15.35
CA ARG A 69 1.47 9.14 16.27
C ARG A 69 1.34 10.51 15.61
N VAL A 70 1.91 10.67 14.41
CA VAL A 70 1.82 11.92 13.65
C VAL A 70 0.36 12.23 13.34
N PHE A 71 -0.42 11.27 12.82
CA PHE A 71 -1.84 11.51 12.56
C PHE A 71 -2.59 11.95 13.82
N LYS A 72 -2.41 11.25 14.95
CA LYS A 72 -3.02 11.64 16.23
C LYS A 72 -2.62 13.06 16.66
N TYR A 73 -1.34 13.42 16.54
CA TYR A 73 -0.89 14.79 16.81
C TYR A 73 -1.55 15.81 15.86
N LEU A 74 -1.67 15.52 14.56
CA LEU A 74 -2.34 16.41 13.61
C LEU A 74 -3.85 16.54 13.89
N VAL A 75 -4.48 15.48 14.40
CA VAL A 75 -5.85 15.52 14.91
C VAL A 75 -5.90 16.45 16.12
N GLU A 76 -5.10 16.24 17.16
CA GLU A 76 -5.19 17.04 18.38
C GLU A 76 -4.84 18.53 18.16
N GLU A 77 -3.85 18.83 17.31
CA GLU A 77 -3.27 20.17 17.20
C GLU A 77 -3.62 20.98 15.96
N LEU A 78 -4.01 20.31 14.86
CA LEU A 78 -4.07 20.94 13.53
C LEU A 78 -5.39 20.74 12.79
N GLY A 79 -6.37 20.08 13.39
CA GLY A 79 -7.69 19.97 12.79
C GLY A 79 -7.82 18.83 11.78
N PHE A 80 -6.85 17.91 11.68
CA PHE A 80 -6.98 16.76 10.76
C PHE A 80 -8.12 15.84 11.20
N THR A 81 -8.83 15.26 10.24
CA THR A 81 -9.97 14.38 10.50
C THR A 81 -9.93 13.11 9.68
N THR A 82 -9.19 13.09 8.57
CA THR A 82 -9.27 11.97 7.64
C THR A 82 -7.94 11.25 7.54
N PHE A 83 -7.94 9.94 7.79
CA PHE A 83 -6.81 9.05 7.51
C PHE A 83 -7.08 8.29 6.21
N VAL A 84 -6.17 8.40 5.26
CA VAL A 84 -6.24 7.71 3.97
C VAL A 84 -5.07 6.74 3.90
N PHE A 85 -5.36 5.47 3.63
CA PHE A 85 -4.37 4.40 3.59
C PHE A 85 -4.25 3.80 2.19
N GLU A 86 -3.07 3.31 1.83
CA GLU A 86 -2.81 2.55 0.60
C GLU A 86 -3.50 1.17 0.63
N CYS A 87 -4.82 1.21 0.51
CA CYS A 87 -5.68 0.05 0.34
C CYS A 87 -6.86 0.44 -0.55
N GLY A 88 -7.56 -0.56 -1.08
CA GLY A 88 -8.67 -0.36 -2.00
C GLY A 88 -9.78 0.50 -1.38
N VAL A 89 -10.28 1.50 -2.11
CA VAL A 89 -11.37 2.40 -1.69
C VAL A 89 -12.60 1.60 -1.28
N ILE A 90 -12.96 0.58 -2.07
CA ILE A 90 -14.18 -0.21 -1.84
C ILE A 90 -14.02 -1.13 -0.64
N GLU A 91 -12.84 -1.72 -0.51
CA GLU A 91 -12.44 -2.58 0.61
C GLU A 91 -12.38 -1.78 1.92
N ALA A 92 -11.92 -0.53 1.87
CA ALA A 92 -11.86 0.37 3.01
C ALA A 92 -13.25 0.82 3.51
N LYS A 93 -14.34 0.63 2.76
CA LYS A 93 -15.69 1.04 3.19
C LYS A 93 -16.11 0.37 4.50
N ALA A 94 -15.76 -0.90 4.69
CA ALA A 94 -16.11 -1.61 5.93
C ALA A 94 -15.39 -1.00 7.15
N ALA A 95 -14.11 -0.62 6.99
CA ALA A 95 -13.32 0.09 7.99
C ALA A 95 -13.82 1.52 8.21
N HIS A 96 -14.23 2.23 7.16
CA HIS A 96 -14.87 3.55 7.23
C HIS A 96 -16.11 3.50 8.13
N ASP A 97 -17.02 2.56 7.87
CA ASP A 97 -18.26 2.40 8.63
C ASP A 97 -18.01 1.97 10.08
N TYR A 98 -16.99 1.14 10.30
CA TYR A 98 -16.55 0.75 11.64
C TYR A 98 -16.03 1.96 12.43
N VAL A 99 -15.20 2.80 11.82
CA VAL A 99 -14.66 4.01 12.47
C VAL A 99 -15.80 4.98 12.82
N LEU A 100 -16.82 5.10 11.96
CA LEU A 100 -17.99 5.94 12.22
C LEU A 100 -18.97 5.40 13.27
N GLY A 101 -18.80 4.16 13.74
CA GLY A 101 -19.72 3.57 14.72
C GLY A 101 -20.97 2.93 14.11
N LEU A 102 -21.03 2.76 12.78
CA LEU A 102 -22.22 2.25 12.08
C LEU A 102 -22.42 0.74 12.25
N HIS A 103 -21.35 0.02 12.59
CA HIS A 103 -21.40 -1.38 13.02
C HIS A 103 -20.27 -1.65 14.04
N ASN A 104 -20.33 -2.78 14.74
CA ASN A 104 -19.41 -3.10 15.84
C ASN A 104 -18.50 -4.29 15.54
N ASP A 105 -18.57 -4.86 14.34
CA ASP A 105 -17.82 -6.04 13.97
C ASP A 105 -16.43 -5.63 13.44
N PHE A 106 -15.43 -5.74 14.31
CA PHE A 106 -14.06 -5.38 13.97
C PHE A 106 -13.45 -6.33 12.94
N ASP A 107 -13.79 -7.63 13.00
CA ASP A 107 -13.29 -8.60 12.03
C ASP A 107 -13.85 -8.28 10.64
N ALA A 108 -15.15 -8.01 10.54
CA ALA A 108 -15.77 -7.60 9.27
C ALA A 108 -15.19 -6.29 8.72
N ALA A 109 -14.73 -5.37 9.58
CA ALA A 109 -14.06 -4.14 9.17
C ALA A 109 -12.66 -4.39 8.56
N LEU A 110 -11.95 -5.38 9.10
CA LEU A 110 -10.58 -5.70 8.74
C LEU A 110 -10.46 -6.66 7.56
N LEU A 111 -11.36 -7.66 7.47
CA LEU A 111 -11.25 -8.75 6.50
C LEU A 111 -11.07 -8.26 5.05
N PRO A 112 -11.80 -7.24 4.56
CA PRO A 112 -11.64 -6.72 3.20
C PRO A 112 -10.29 -6.07 2.92
N ILE A 113 -9.58 -5.58 3.95
CA ILE A 113 -8.30 -4.89 3.78
C ILE A 113 -7.22 -5.89 3.33
N GLU A 114 -6.62 -5.61 2.17
CA GLU A 114 -5.77 -6.53 1.42
C GLU A 114 -4.29 -6.54 1.86
N SER A 115 -3.47 -7.32 1.15
CA SER A 115 -2.01 -7.39 1.30
C SER A 115 -1.54 -7.77 2.71
N GLY A 116 -2.42 -8.40 3.48
CA GLY A 116 -2.18 -8.73 4.89
C GLY A 116 -2.11 -7.52 5.80
N PHE A 117 -2.44 -6.29 5.33
CA PHE A 117 -2.44 -5.10 6.18
C PHE A 117 -3.37 -5.25 7.40
N ASN A 118 -4.48 -5.96 7.18
CA ASN A 118 -5.45 -6.33 8.21
C ASN A 118 -4.86 -7.09 9.40
N ALA A 119 -3.72 -7.77 9.25
CA ALA A 119 -3.14 -8.61 10.28
C ALA A 119 -2.13 -7.87 11.16
N TRP A 120 -1.71 -6.65 10.82
CA TRP A 120 -0.70 -5.93 11.60
C TRP A 120 -1.33 -5.14 12.73
N ARG A 121 -0.77 -5.30 13.93
CA ARG A 121 -1.24 -4.66 15.16
C ARG A 121 -1.25 -3.15 15.04
N GLY A 122 -0.23 -2.53 14.46
CA GLY A 122 -0.20 -1.07 14.32
C GLY A 122 -1.35 -0.51 13.46
N PHE A 123 -1.80 -1.26 12.45
CA PHE A 123 -2.97 -0.89 11.66
C PHE A 123 -4.28 -1.06 12.45
N GLN A 124 -4.41 -2.17 13.18
CA GLN A 124 -5.58 -2.45 14.01
C GLN A 124 -5.75 -1.45 15.14
N ASP A 125 -4.67 -1.13 15.86
CA ASP A 125 -4.66 -0.18 16.98
C ASP A 125 -5.08 1.22 16.49
N LEU A 126 -4.66 1.62 15.29
CA LEU A 126 -5.07 2.88 14.66
C LEU A 126 -6.58 2.90 14.40
N LEU A 127 -7.14 1.86 13.77
CA LEU A 127 -8.59 1.79 13.49
C LEU A 127 -9.42 1.78 14.78
N GLN A 128 -8.99 1.05 15.80
CA GLN A 128 -9.65 1.02 17.10
C GLN A 128 -9.62 2.39 17.76
N TRP A 129 -8.46 3.05 17.80
CA TRP A 129 -8.35 4.39 18.37
C TRP A 129 -9.24 5.40 17.62
N MET A 130 -9.26 5.37 16.28
CA MET A 130 -10.12 6.27 15.50
C MET A 130 -11.60 6.09 15.84
N ARG A 131 -12.04 4.84 16.00
CA ARG A 131 -13.39 4.52 16.44
C ARG A 131 -13.66 5.01 17.86
N GLU A 132 -12.76 4.74 18.80
CA GLU A 132 -12.91 5.18 20.19
C GLU A 132 -12.98 6.70 20.30
N TYR A 133 -12.19 7.42 19.51
CA TYR A 133 -12.28 8.86 19.38
C TYR A 133 -13.69 9.26 18.94
N ASN A 134 -14.21 8.66 17.86
CA ASN A 134 -15.53 8.98 17.33
C ASN A 134 -16.69 8.66 18.27
N LEU A 135 -16.58 7.60 19.08
CA LEU A 135 -17.61 7.26 20.07
C LEU A 135 -17.63 8.24 21.25
N ARG A 136 -16.51 8.88 21.56
CA ARG A 136 -16.40 9.89 22.62
C ARG A 136 -16.74 11.30 22.14
N GLU A 137 -16.41 11.63 20.90
CA GLU A 137 -16.67 12.94 20.31
C GLU A 137 -18.17 13.18 20.13
N THR A 138 -18.70 14.24 20.73
CA THR A 138 -20.14 14.60 20.60
C THR A 138 -20.40 15.66 19.52
N GLY A 139 -19.35 16.30 19.02
CA GLY A 139 -19.41 17.31 17.97
C GLY A 139 -19.37 16.73 16.55
N ALA A 140 -19.27 17.65 15.58
CA ALA A 140 -19.20 17.34 14.15
C ALA A 140 -17.82 16.82 13.69
N ARG A 141 -16.81 16.87 14.55
CA ARG A 141 -15.42 16.56 14.19
C ARG A 141 -15.12 15.06 14.28
N LYS A 142 -15.80 14.27 13.45
CA LYS A 142 -15.54 12.83 13.38
C LYS A 142 -14.28 12.56 12.56
N LEU A 143 -13.57 11.51 12.94
CA LEU A 143 -12.50 10.92 12.17
C LEU A 143 -13.07 10.01 11.08
N ASN A 144 -12.44 10.01 9.91
CA ASN A 144 -12.81 9.14 8.81
C ASN A 144 -11.62 8.30 8.37
N PHE A 145 -11.88 7.06 7.99
CA PHE A 145 -10.91 6.19 7.34
C PHE A 145 -11.29 5.99 5.88
N TYR A 146 -10.31 6.06 4.98
CA TYR A 146 -10.48 5.81 3.55
C TYR A 146 -9.32 4.99 2.98
N GLY A 147 -9.59 4.29 1.90
CA GLY A 147 -8.57 3.81 0.97
C GLY A 147 -8.29 4.85 -0.11
N MET A 148 -7.11 4.81 -0.72
CA MET A 148 -6.80 5.55 -1.96
C MET A 148 -6.52 4.65 -3.15
N ASP A 149 -6.39 3.33 -2.94
CA ASP A 149 -6.14 2.38 -4.01
C ASP A 149 -7.47 1.97 -4.69
N GLY A 150 -7.40 1.37 -5.86
CA GLY A 150 -8.54 0.86 -6.60
C GLY A 150 -8.91 -0.49 -6.03
N SER A 151 -10.05 -1.04 -6.47
CA SER A 151 -10.45 -2.36 -6.00
C SER A 151 -9.41 -3.41 -6.38
N ARG A 152 -8.87 -4.05 -5.36
CA ARG A 152 -7.71 -4.95 -5.45
C ARG A 152 -6.51 -4.42 -6.20
N ARG A 153 -5.94 -3.28 -5.83
CA ARG A 153 -4.76 -2.68 -6.49
C ARG A 153 -4.96 -2.42 -7.99
N TRP A 154 -6.17 -2.00 -8.36
CA TRP A 154 -6.67 -1.93 -9.74
C TRP A 154 -6.63 -3.27 -10.53
N MET A 155 -6.65 -4.41 -9.84
CA MET A 155 -6.62 -5.73 -10.47
C MET A 155 -7.99 -6.42 -10.54
N SER A 156 -9.00 -5.95 -9.81
CA SER A 156 -10.30 -6.63 -9.75
C SER A 156 -11.45 -5.74 -10.19
N THR A 157 -11.86 -5.90 -11.45
CA THR A 157 -13.11 -5.33 -11.97
C THR A 157 -14.32 -5.88 -11.21
N ARG A 158 -14.28 -7.16 -10.85
CA ARG A 158 -15.38 -7.87 -10.19
C ARG A 158 -15.82 -7.18 -8.89
N THR A 159 -14.88 -6.81 -8.03
CA THR A 159 -15.19 -6.26 -6.71
C THR A 159 -15.93 -4.92 -6.82
N ALA A 160 -15.44 -4.02 -7.68
CA ALA A 160 -16.08 -2.74 -7.93
C ALA A 160 -17.44 -2.87 -8.63
N VAL A 161 -17.57 -3.74 -9.64
CA VAL A 161 -18.85 -4.01 -10.33
C VAL A 161 -19.88 -4.58 -9.35
N ARG A 162 -19.48 -5.56 -8.53
CA ARG A 162 -20.36 -6.14 -7.52
C ARG A 162 -20.87 -5.08 -6.56
N TYR A 163 -19.99 -4.22 -6.04
CA TYR A 163 -20.38 -3.15 -5.12
C TYR A 163 -21.42 -2.20 -5.74
N ALA A 164 -21.19 -1.77 -6.98
CA ALA A 164 -22.16 -0.93 -7.69
C ALA A 164 -23.50 -1.66 -7.92
N CYS A 165 -23.48 -2.95 -8.24
CA CYS A 165 -24.70 -3.76 -8.38
C CYS A 165 -25.43 -3.98 -7.06
N ASP A 166 -24.73 -4.15 -5.94
CA ASP A 166 -25.32 -4.30 -4.61
C ASP A 166 -26.04 -3.02 -4.16
N TYR A 167 -25.52 -1.85 -4.56
CA TYR A 167 -26.25 -0.59 -4.45
C TYR A 167 -27.49 -0.57 -5.36
N LEU A 168 -27.34 -0.95 -6.63
CA LEU A 168 -28.45 -0.97 -7.60
C LEU A 168 -29.58 -1.92 -7.18
N ASP A 169 -29.34 -2.98 -6.39
CA ASP A 169 -30.43 -3.81 -5.86
C ASP A 169 -31.43 -3.01 -5.02
N LYS A 170 -30.96 -1.94 -4.35
CA LYS A 170 -31.80 -1.10 -3.48
C LYS A 170 -32.65 -0.12 -4.26
N VAL A 171 -32.23 0.30 -5.45
CA VAL A 171 -32.86 1.38 -6.23
C VAL A 171 -33.41 0.93 -7.58
N ASN A 172 -32.87 -0.14 -8.18
CA ASN A 172 -33.25 -0.71 -9.46
C ASN A 172 -32.73 -2.16 -9.64
N ALA A 173 -33.37 -3.12 -8.97
CA ALA A 173 -32.97 -4.53 -8.99
C ALA A 173 -32.93 -5.17 -10.40
N ASN A 174 -33.81 -4.74 -11.30
CA ASN A 174 -33.80 -5.22 -12.69
C ASN A 174 -32.53 -4.82 -13.43
N ARG A 175 -32.09 -3.57 -13.23
CA ARG A 175 -30.82 -3.10 -13.80
C ARG A 175 -29.63 -3.79 -13.14
N ALA A 176 -29.64 -3.96 -11.82
CA ALA A 176 -28.61 -4.70 -11.11
C ALA A 176 -28.43 -6.12 -11.68
N ALA A 177 -29.54 -6.86 -11.84
CA ALA A 177 -29.52 -8.20 -12.41
C ALA A 177 -28.92 -8.24 -13.82
N ARG A 178 -29.28 -7.26 -14.67
CA ARG A 178 -28.72 -7.12 -16.02
C ARG A 178 -27.21 -6.91 -15.99
N PHE A 179 -26.72 -5.90 -15.27
CA PHE A 179 -25.28 -5.65 -15.17
C PHE A 179 -24.52 -6.82 -14.56
N ARG A 180 -25.07 -7.50 -13.55
CA ARG A 180 -24.43 -8.71 -13.01
C ARG A 180 -24.28 -9.81 -14.07
N SER A 181 -25.34 -10.07 -14.83
CA SER A 181 -25.33 -11.11 -15.88
C SER A 181 -24.38 -10.79 -17.03
N GLU A 182 -24.24 -9.51 -17.38
CA GLU A 182 -23.41 -9.06 -18.50
C GLU A 182 -21.93 -8.90 -18.11
N LEU A 183 -21.65 -8.38 -16.90
CA LEU A 183 -20.31 -7.95 -16.50
C LEU A 183 -19.55 -8.94 -15.62
N LEU A 184 -20.21 -9.62 -14.67
CA LEU A 184 -19.48 -10.46 -13.72
C LEU A 184 -18.80 -11.67 -14.38
N PRO A 185 -19.42 -12.39 -15.34
CA PRO A 185 -18.72 -13.47 -16.04
C PRO A 185 -17.47 -12.98 -16.79
N LEU A 186 -17.56 -11.82 -17.45
CA LEU A 186 -16.42 -11.20 -18.14
C LEU A 186 -15.34 -10.73 -17.16
N ALA A 187 -15.73 -10.18 -16.02
CA ALA A 187 -14.81 -9.76 -14.97
C ALA A 187 -14.12 -10.94 -14.25
N ASP A 188 -14.72 -12.13 -14.28
CA ASP A 188 -14.11 -13.38 -13.78
C ASP A 188 -13.16 -14.00 -14.83
N GLU A 189 -13.50 -13.87 -16.11
CA GLU A 189 -12.70 -14.37 -17.24
C GLU A 189 -11.46 -13.50 -17.50
N ILE A 190 -11.58 -12.17 -17.43
CA ILE A 190 -10.56 -11.23 -17.87
C ILE A 190 -9.77 -10.69 -16.67
N SER A 191 -8.45 -10.84 -16.75
CA SER A 191 -7.49 -10.30 -15.79
C SER A 191 -6.32 -9.66 -16.53
N LEU A 192 -5.51 -8.88 -15.81
CA LEU A 192 -4.29 -8.32 -16.38
C LEU A 192 -3.34 -9.39 -16.95
N ALA A 193 -3.29 -10.56 -16.30
CA ALA A 193 -2.39 -11.66 -16.66
C ALA A 193 -2.79 -12.37 -17.96
N ASN A 194 -4.07 -12.37 -18.32
CA ASN A 194 -4.56 -13.12 -19.48
C ASN A 194 -5.21 -12.25 -20.57
N VAL A 195 -5.34 -10.93 -20.37
CA VAL A 195 -6.10 -10.05 -21.27
C VAL A 195 -5.61 -10.13 -22.73
N GLY A 196 -4.31 -10.32 -22.97
CA GLY A 196 -3.75 -10.49 -24.32
C GLY A 196 -4.05 -11.83 -24.99
N SER A 197 -4.64 -12.80 -24.28
CA SER A 197 -5.03 -14.12 -24.78
C SER A 197 -6.54 -14.32 -24.85
N VAL A 198 -7.31 -13.44 -24.22
CA VAL A 198 -8.78 -13.45 -24.27
C VAL A 198 -9.24 -12.86 -25.61
N ALA A 199 -10.38 -13.33 -26.12
CA ALA A 199 -10.96 -12.79 -27.34
C ALA A 199 -11.20 -11.27 -27.23
N THR A 200 -10.69 -10.48 -28.17
CA THR A 200 -10.81 -9.01 -28.18
C THR A 200 -12.25 -8.53 -27.99
N GLY A 201 -13.23 -9.23 -28.59
CA GLY A 201 -14.65 -8.92 -28.40
C GLY A 201 -15.16 -9.07 -26.96
N ASN A 202 -14.55 -9.92 -26.13
CA ASN A 202 -14.88 -10.01 -24.69
C ASN A 202 -14.34 -8.80 -23.94
N VAL A 203 -13.10 -8.40 -24.25
CA VAL A 203 -12.45 -7.21 -23.68
C VAL A 203 -13.25 -5.94 -24.01
N GLU A 204 -13.62 -5.76 -25.28
CA GLU A 204 -14.45 -4.64 -25.74
C GLU A 204 -15.84 -4.62 -25.09
N ARG A 205 -16.49 -5.79 -24.95
CA ARG A 205 -17.79 -5.90 -24.26
C ARG A 205 -17.70 -5.52 -22.79
N LEU A 206 -16.65 -5.96 -22.10
CA LEU A 206 -16.42 -5.59 -20.71
C LEU A 206 -16.22 -4.06 -20.60
N ILE A 207 -15.30 -3.48 -21.37
CA ILE A 207 -14.99 -2.04 -21.32
C ILE A 207 -16.24 -1.20 -21.61
N ARG A 208 -17.01 -1.55 -22.64
CA ARG A 208 -18.27 -0.87 -22.97
C ARG A 208 -19.26 -0.95 -21.82
N GLY A 209 -19.48 -2.15 -21.29
CA GLY A 209 -20.44 -2.37 -20.21
C GLY A 209 -20.05 -1.66 -18.90
N LEU A 210 -18.75 -1.50 -18.63
CA LEU A 210 -18.25 -0.67 -17.53
C LEU A 210 -18.55 0.82 -17.75
N GLY A 211 -18.42 1.31 -18.98
CA GLY A 211 -18.86 2.65 -19.35
C GLY A 211 -20.37 2.84 -19.20
N ASP A 212 -21.17 1.87 -19.63
CA ASP A 212 -22.63 1.88 -19.52
C ASP A 212 -23.09 1.87 -18.05
N LEU A 213 -22.37 1.16 -17.16
CA LEU A 213 -22.64 1.17 -15.72
C LEU A 213 -22.45 2.56 -15.10
N VAL A 214 -21.34 3.23 -15.44
CA VAL A 214 -21.09 4.62 -14.98
C VAL A 214 -22.17 5.55 -15.52
N GLY A 215 -22.41 5.51 -16.84
CA GLY A 215 -23.40 6.36 -17.48
C GLY A 215 -24.81 6.16 -16.93
N HIS A 216 -25.17 4.92 -16.57
CA HIS A 216 -26.47 4.64 -15.96
C HIS A 216 -26.60 5.27 -14.57
N LEU A 217 -25.59 5.16 -13.71
CA LEU A 217 -25.62 5.79 -12.38
C LEU A 217 -25.71 7.32 -12.50
N GLU A 218 -24.96 7.93 -13.43
CA GLU A 218 -24.99 9.38 -13.68
C GLU A 218 -26.35 9.85 -14.23
N LEU A 219 -26.94 9.11 -15.17
CA LEU A 219 -28.24 9.44 -15.76
C LEU A 219 -29.37 9.43 -14.71
N GLU A 220 -29.34 8.48 -13.78
CA GLU A 220 -30.40 8.29 -12.79
C GLU A 220 -30.07 8.93 -11.42
N GLN A 221 -29.00 9.72 -11.34
CA GLN A 221 -28.45 10.23 -10.08
C GLN A 221 -29.52 10.88 -9.19
N MET A 222 -30.32 11.79 -9.74
CA MET A 222 -31.33 12.52 -8.96
C MET A 222 -32.34 11.57 -8.31
N GLN A 223 -32.83 10.58 -9.08
CA GLN A 223 -33.81 9.61 -8.59
C GLN A 223 -33.19 8.65 -7.56
N TYR A 224 -31.95 8.21 -7.76
CA TYR A 224 -31.31 7.26 -6.85
C TYR A 224 -30.83 7.92 -5.54
N VAL A 225 -30.38 9.18 -5.61
CA VAL A 225 -30.06 10.00 -4.44
C VAL A 225 -31.31 10.28 -3.61
N GLU A 226 -32.47 10.54 -4.23
CA GLU A 226 -33.72 10.72 -3.48
C GLU A 226 -34.11 9.47 -2.68
N GLN A 227 -33.81 8.27 -3.17
CA GLN A 227 -34.15 7.00 -2.51
C GLN A 227 -33.19 6.58 -1.40
N THR A 228 -31.88 6.87 -1.54
CA THR A 228 -30.85 6.32 -0.63
C THR A 228 -29.96 7.37 0.02
N GLY A 229 -30.04 8.63 -0.42
CA GLY A 229 -29.15 9.70 -0.03
C GLY A 229 -27.88 9.79 -0.87
N LEU A 230 -27.25 10.97 -0.81
CA LEU A 230 -26.06 11.28 -1.61
C LEU A 230 -24.88 10.37 -1.25
N ASP A 231 -24.70 10.07 0.03
CA ASP A 231 -23.60 9.24 0.51
C ASP A 231 -23.58 7.84 -0.14
N SER A 232 -24.70 7.12 -0.08
CA SER A 232 -24.80 5.78 -0.64
C SER A 232 -24.59 5.77 -2.16
N PHE A 233 -25.13 6.78 -2.85
CA PHE A 233 -24.91 6.96 -4.29
C PHE A 233 -23.44 7.23 -4.62
N ASP A 234 -22.79 8.14 -3.88
CA ASP A 234 -21.40 8.57 -4.12
C ASP A 234 -20.42 7.39 -4.03
N TRP A 235 -20.57 6.51 -3.03
CA TRP A 235 -19.77 5.29 -2.94
C TRP A 235 -20.00 4.32 -4.11
N ALA A 236 -21.25 4.15 -4.55
CA ALA A 236 -21.58 3.27 -5.67
C ALA A 236 -21.09 3.82 -7.02
N HIS A 237 -21.25 5.13 -7.23
CA HIS A 237 -20.71 5.83 -8.39
C HIS A 237 -19.18 5.74 -8.39
N ARG A 238 -18.55 5.94 -7.23
CA ARG A 238 -17.10 5.78 -7.11
C ARG A 238 -16.63 4.38 -7.50
N ALA A 239 -17.32 3.34 -7.02
CA ALA A 239 -17.04 1.96 -7.43
C ALA A 239 -17.11 1.79 -8.95
N SER A 240 -18.14 2.33 -9.61
CA SER A 240 -18.27 2.26 -11.08
C SER A 240 -17.12 2.97 -11.82
N LEU A 241 -16.63 4.11 -11.29
CA LEU A 241 -15.52 4.85 -11.86
C LEU A 241 -14.20 4.08 -11.73
N ILE A 242 -13.96 3.45 -10.57
CA ILE A 242 -12.82 2.55 -10.35
C ILE A 242 -12.89 1.38 -11.33
N ALA A 243 -14.06 0.74 -11.50
CA ALA A 243 -14.23 -0.35 -12.45
C ALA A 243 -13.90 0.09 -13.89
N ARG A 244 -14.36 1.28 -14.31
CA ARG A 244 -14.01 1.86 -15.62
C ARG A 244 -12.50 2.12 -15.78
N GLN A 245 -11.82 2.60 -14.73
CA GLN A 245 -10.37 2.79 -14.74
C GLN A 245 -9.62 1.46 -14.90
N ILE A 246 -10.07 0.39 -14.23
CA ILE A 246 -9.52 -0.96 -14.43
C ILE A 246 -9.74 -1.40 -15.89
N GLY A 247 -10.90 -1.12 -16.47
CA GLY A 247 -11.15 -1.33 -17.90
C GLY A 247 -10.14 -0.60 -18.81
N ALA A 248 -9.74 0.62 -18.47
CA ALA A 248 -8.71 1.36 -19.21
C ALA A 248 -7.33 0.72 -19.08
N ILE A 249 -6.98 0.17 -17.93
CA ILE A 249 -5.75 -0.59 -17.72
C ILE A 249 -5.75 -1.85 -18.60
N LEU A 250 -6.86 -2.59 -18.60
CA LEU A 250 -7.04 -3.79 -19.42
C LEU A 250 -6.91 -3.46 -20.91
N SER A 251 -7.56 -2.38 -21.37
CA SER A 251 -7.43 -1.89 -22.76
C SER A 251 -5.99 -1.56 -23.12
N ALA A 252 -5.31 -0.74 -22.30
CA ALA A 252 -3.93 -0.33 -22.57
C ALA A 252 -2.95 -1.51 -22.54
N THR A 253 -3.23 -2.53 -21.72
CA THR A 253 -2.46 -3.78 -21.65
C THR A 253 -2.71 -4.68 -22.84
N HIS A 254 -3.97 -4.77 -23.29
CA HIS A 254 -4.35 -5.54 -24.47
C HIS A 254 -3.68 -4.97 -25.73
N ASP A 255 -3.65 -3.63 -25.87
CA ASP A 255 -3.12 -2.97 -27.07
C ASP A 255 -1.59 -2.91 -27.11
N ASP A 256 -0.94 -2.77 -25.94
CA ASP A 256 0.52 -2.76 -25.81
C ASP A 256 0.97 -3.59 -24.59
N PRO A 257 1.03 -4.92 -24.72
CA PRO A 257 1.48 -5.81 -23.64
C PRO A 257 2.91 -5.51 -23.17
N ALA A 258 3.77 -4.98 -24.05
CA ALA A 258 5.15 -4.65 -23.70
C ALA A 258 5.24 -3.46 -22.73
N SER A 259 4.26 -2.56 -22.75
CA SER A 259 4.14 -1.44 -21.81
C SER A 259 3.11 -1.68 -20.71
N ALA A 260 2.56 -2.89 -20.57
CA ALA A 260 1.48 -3.22 -19.64
C ALA A 260 1.75 -2.69 -18.22
N GLN A 261 2.93 -3.00 -17.68
CA GLN A 261 3.32 -2.58 -16.34
C GLN A 261 3.36 -1.05 -16.24
N ARG A 262 4.12 -0.38 -17.12
CA ARG A 262 4.20 1.09 -17.15
C ARG A 262 2.84 1.77 -17.29
N ASN A 263 1.96 1.24 -18.12
CA ASN A 263 0.62 1.77 -18.35
C ASN A 263 -0.26 1.60 -17.11
N ARG A 264 -0.26 0.41 -16.51
CA ARG A 264 -0.97 0.14 -15.26
C ARG A 264 -0.52 1.08 -14.15
N TRP A 265 0.78 1.18 -13.91
CA TRP A 265 1.32 2.04 -12.87
C TRP A 265 0.92 3.51 -13.06
N GLY A 266 1.05 4.04 -14.28
CA GLY A 266 0.62 5.42 -14.57
C GLY A 266 -0.88 5.65 -14.37
N ILE A 267 -1.74 4.67 -14.72
CA ILE A 267 -3.19 4.79 -14.50
C ILE A 267 -3.54 4.62 -13.01
N ARG A 268 -2.87 3.70 -12.29
CA ARG A 268 -3.03 3.47 -10.84
C ARG A 268 -2.73 4.73 -10.06
N ASP A 269 -1.57 5.36 -10.28
CA ASP A 269 -1.18 6.58 -9.56
C ASP A 269 -2.07 7.79 -9.89
N ALA A 270 -2.51 7.92 -11.14
CA ALA A 270 -3.50 8.93 -11.51
C ALA A 270 -4.85 8.68 -10.82
N GLY A 271 -5.26 7.41 -10.71
CA GLY A 271 -6.42 6.95 -9.95
C GLY A 271 -6.30 7.32 -8.48
N MET A 272 -5.22 6.93 -7.81
CA MET A 272 -4.95 7.24 -6.41
C MET A 272 -5.05 8.73 -6.09
N ALA A 273 -4.50 9.59 -6.95
CA ALA A 273 -4.65 11.03 -6.81
C ALA A 273 -6.10 11.50 -7.00
N ASN A 274 -6.86 10.90 -7.93
CA ASN A 274 -8.29 11.19 -8.08
C ASN A 274 -9.10 10.78 -6.83
N GLU A 275 -8.71 9.69 -6.15
CA GLU A 275 -9.36 9.24 -4.93
C GLU A 275 -9.13 10.20 -3.76
N ILE A 276 -7.89 10.69 -3.59
CA ILE A 276 -7.59 11.72 -2.58
C ILE A 276 -8.39 13.00 -2.84
N LEU A 277 -8.48 13.44 -4.09
CA LEU A 277 -9.24 14.64 -4.46
C LEU A 277 -10.75 14.45 -4.28
N TRP A 278 -11.25 13.24 -4.52
CA TRP A 278 -12.64 12.90 -4.23
C TRP A 278 -12.94 12.95 -2.74
N ILE A 279 -12.07 12.37 -1.90
CA ILE A 279 -12.19 12.42 -0.45
C ILE A 279 -12.17 13.87 0.05
N LEU A 280 -11.26 14.72 -0.46
CA LEU A 280 -11.25 16.16 -0.15
C LEU A 280 -12.59 16.84 -0.50
N GLY A 281 -13.12 16.57 -1.69
CA GLY A 281 -14.39 17.16 -2.14
C GLY A 281 -15.58 16.71 -1.29
N ARG A 282 -15.58 15.43 -0.90
CA ARG A 282 -16.62 14.80 -0.09
C ARG A 282 -16.63 15.29 1.36
N GLU A 283 -15.45 15.39 1.97
CA GLU A 283 -15.30 15.87 3.35
C GLU A 283 -15.40 17.40 3.46
N GLY A 284 -15.38 18.10 2.32
CA GLY A 284 -15.68 19.52 2.23
C GLY A 284 -14.46 20.46 2.25
N PRO A 285 -14.70 21.78 2.18
CA PRO A 285 -13.64 22.77 1.99
C PRO A 285 -12.64 22.86 3.15
N ASP A 286 -13.04 22.46 4.36
CA ASP A 286 -12.17 22.48 5.54
C ASP A 286 -11.49 21.12 5.80
N ALA A 287 -11.71 20.13 4.92
CA ALA A 287 -11.14 18.80 5.06
C ALA A 287 -9.61 18.82 5.10
N LYS A 288 -9.05 18.04 6.03
CA LYS A 288 -7.62 17.82 6.19
C LYS A 288 -7.31 16.33 6.31
N LEU A 289 -6.49 15.84 5.39
CA LEU A 289 -6.22 14.42 5.15
C LEU A 289 -4.76 14.11 5.49
N PHE A 290 -4.56 13.08 6.30
CA PHE A 290 -3.29 12.39 6.41
C PHE A 290 -3.32 11.18 5.48
N VAL A 291 -2.44 11.17 4.49
CA VAL A 291 -2.36 10.16 3.43
C VAL A 291 -1.12 9.31 3.64
N HIS A 292 -1.29 8.01 3.78
CA HIS A 292 -0.18 7.07 3.89
C HIS A 292 -0.13 6.12 2.69
N ALA A 293 1.04 6.03 2.07
CA ALA A 293 1.35 5.10 0.99
C ALA A 293 2.87 4.90 0.89
N ALA A 294 3.34 3.96 0.07
CA ALA A 294 4.74 3.80 -0.25
C ALA A 294 5.33 5.09 -0.84
N ASN A 295 6.62 5.32 -0.59
CA ASN A 295 7.34 6.48 -1.12
C ASN A 295 7.20 6.60 -2.65
N MET A 296 7.19 5.46 -3.35
CA MET A 296 7.07 5.42 -4.81
C MET A 296 5.76 6.05 -5.33
N HIS A 297 4.69 6.07 -4.54
CA HIS A 297 3.41 6.69 -4.89
C HIS A 297 3.36 8.19 -4.56
N LEU A 298 4.01 8.62 -3.47
CA LEU A 298 3.89 9.99 -2.95
C LEU A 298 4.96 10.97 -3.44
N GLN A 299 6.12 10.49 -3.88
CA GLN A 299 7.21 11.36 -4.35
C GLN A 299 6.77 12.30 -5.49
N ARG A 300 7.26 13.55 -5.56
CA ARG A 300 6.99 14.48 -6.67
C ARG A 300 7.89 14.30 -7.90
N THR A 301 8.71 13.26 -7.92
CA THR A 301 9.56 12.88 -9.04
C THR A 301 9.38 11.40 -9.32
N PHE A 302 9.29 10.98 -10.58
CA PHE A 302 9.29 9.55 -10.89
C PHE A 302 10.70 8.98 -10.68
N ALA A 303 10.80 7.82 -10.02
CA ALA A 303 12.07 7.12 -9.78
C ALA A 303 12.14 5.73 -10.44
N THR A 304 11.03 5.22 -10.97
CA THR A 304 10.89 3.85 -11.51
C THR A 304 10.19 3.85 -12.88
N ASP A 305 9.66 2.71 -13.34
CA ASP A 305 8.97 2.55 -14.62
C ASP A 305 7.65 3.32 -14.77
N GLN A 306 7.18 3.99 -13.71
CA GLN A 306 5.97 4.81 -13.70
C GLN A 306 6.11 6.04 -14.61
N ARG A 307 5.01 6.48 -15.24
CA ARG A 307 4.99 7.74 -16.02
C ARG A 307 4.87 8.98 -15.13
N ALA A 308 4.09 8.86 -14.06
CA ALA A 308 3.90 9.87 -13.04
C ALA A 308 3.40 9.18 -11.76
N THR A 309 3.65 9.80 -10.62
CA THR A 309 3.21 9.32 -9.29
C THR A 309 1.92 10.02 -8.84
N ALA A 310 1.23 9.49 -7.84
CA ALA A 310 0.10 10.19 -7.22
C ALA A 310 0.54 11.55 -6.65
N GLY A 311 1.74 11.63 -6.05
CA GLY A 311 2.34 12.87 -5.57
C GLY A 311 2.49 13.95 -6.64
N GLN A 312 2.90 13.58 -7.86
CA GLN A 312 3.00 14.50 -9.00
C GLN A 312 1.62 14.99 -9.46
N HIS A 313 0.64 14.09 -9.51
CA HIS A 313 -0.74 14.45 -9.86
C HIS A 313 -1.37 15.40 -8.83
N LEU A 314 -1.10 15.20 -7.54
CA LEU A 314 -1.55 16.11 -6.48
C LEU A 314 -0.86 17.47 -6.57
N ALA A 315 0.47 17.49 -6.71
CA ALA A 315 1.24 18.73 -6.83
C ALA A 315 0.82 19.57 -8.06
N LEU A 316 0.33 18.93 -9.12
CA LEU A 316 -0.20 19.62 -10.30
C LEU A 316 -1.58 20.24 -10.07
N ARG A 317 -2.39 19.68 -9.17
CA ARG A 317 -3.83 20.01 -9.01
C ARG A 317 -4.15 20.77 -7.73
N MET A 318 -3.21 20.84 -6.79
CA MET A 318 -3.35 21.53 -5.51
C MET A 318 -2.49 22.79 -5.47
N ALA A 319 -2.85 23.74 -4.61
CA ALA A 319 -1.96 24.86 -4.33
C ALA A 319 -0.67 24.36 -3.63
N PRO A 320 0.51 24.94 -3.91
CA PRO A 320 1.76 24.47 -3.34
C PRO A 320 1.82 24.41 -1.81
N ASP A 321 1.07 25.27 -1.11
CA ASP A 321 1.00 25.30 0.36
C ASP A 321 -0.11 24.42 0.96
N GLU A 322 -0.94 23.76 0.12
CA GLU A 322 -1.96 22.81 0.55
C GLU A 322 -1.47 21.36 0.62
N LEU A 323 -0.29 21.05 0.10
CA LEU A 323 0.27 19.70 0.03
C LEU A 323 1.66 19.65 0.68
N PHE A 324 1.80 18.82 1.72
CA PHE A 324 3.07 18.56 2.39
C PHE A 324 3.39 17.07 2.36
N ILE A 325 4.56 16.67 1.85
CA ILE A 325 4.93 15.26 1.67
C ILE A 325 6.22 14.94 2.41
N VAL A 326 6.14 13.94 3.29
CA VAL A 326 7.24 13.39 4.08
C VAL A 326 7.63 12.04 3.51
N ALA A 327 8.92 11.82 3.24
CA ALA A 327 9.44 10.48 2.95
C ALA A 327 9.77 9.77 4.26
N GLY A 328 9.25 8.57 4.47
CA GLY A 328 9.77 7.66 5.49
C GLY A 328 10.99 6.95 4.94
N THR A 329 12.13 7.04 5.63
CA THR A 329 13.40 6.44 5.22
C THR A 329 14.06 5.71 6.38
N ASN A 330 14.76 4.62 6.09
CA ASN A 330 15.37 3.75 7.07
C ASN A 330 16.83 3.42 6.73
N TYR A 331 17.67 3.25 7.76
CA TYR A 331 19.06 2.84 7.57
C TYR A 331 19.16 1.38 7.13
N PHE A 332 18.75 0.45 8.00
CA PHE A 332 18.69 -0.98 7.69
C PHE A 332 17.40 -1.31 6.95
N SER A 333 17.40 -2.27 6.02
CA SER A 333 16.16 -2.90 5.53
C SER A 333 15.70 -4.03 6.48
N LEU A 334 14.51 -4.63 6.23
CA LEU A 334 14.06 -5.78 7.05
C LEU A 334 14.90 -7.03 6.77
N LYS A 335 15.80 -7.00 5.78
CA LYS A 335 16.82 -8.03 5.63
C LYS A 335 17.84 -7.90 6.78
N PRO A 336 18.14 -8.98 7.51
CA PRO A 336 19.12 -8.96 8.60
C PRO A 336 20.46 -8.36 8.17
N ASN A 337 20.96 -7.39 8.95
CA ASN A 337 22.25 -6.72 8.73
C ASN A 337 22.43 -6.14 7.32
N ASP A 338 21.38 -5.52 6.75
CA ASP A 338 21.43 -4.89 5.42
C ASP A 338 21.56 -3.35 5.52
N PRO A 339 22.77 -2.80 5.72
CA PRO A 339 23.00 -1.36 5.76
C PRO A 339 22.80 -0.73 4.38
N PRO A 340 22.69 0.61 4.29
CA PRO A 340 22.57 1.27 3.01
C PRO A 340 23.89 1.29 2.24
N ILE A 341 23.80 1.39 0.90
CA ILE A 341 24.99 1.50 0.05
C ILE A 341 25.70 2.85 0.23
N ALA A 342 27.03 2.87 0.10
CA ALA A 342 27.81 4.10 0.21
C ALA A 342 27.37 5.15 -0.84
N GLY A 343 27.23 6.41 -0.40
CA GLY A 343 26.79 7.51 -1.25
C GLY A 343 25.27 7.60 -1.47
N SER A 344 24.49 6.69 -0.87
CA SER A 344 23.03 6.83 -0.79
C SER A 344 22.61 7.90 0.22
N LEU A 345 21.38 8.38 0.09
CA LEU A 345 20.77 9.29 1.07
C LEU A 345 20.81 8.69 2.49
N GLN A 346 20.42 7.42 2.62
CA GLN A 346 20.37 6.67 3.88
C GLN A 346 21.74 6.57 4.56
N ALA A 347 22.80 6.38 3.77
CA ALA A 347 24.16 6.31 4.30
C ALA A 347 24.55 7.64 4.95
N SER A 348 24.33 8.78 4.26
CA SER A 348 24.63 10.11 4.81
C SER A 348 23.75 10.44 6.02
N LEU A 349 22.44 10.17 5.98
CA LEU A 349 21.56 10.37 7.16
C LEU A 349 22.02 9.54 8.37
N GLY A 350 22.56 8.34 8.11
CA GLY A 350 23.16 7.48 9.11
C GLY A 350 24.43 8.04 9.77
N GLU A 351 25.08 9.07 9.24
CA GLU A 351 26.26 9.66 9.90
C GLU A 351 25.88 10.62 11.04
N LEU A 352 24.63 11.07 11.11
CA LEU A 352 24.17 12.01 12.15
C LEU A 352 24.12 11.38 13.55
N ASN A 353 24.16 10.05 13.66
CA ASN A 353 24.08 9.31 14.93
C ASN A 353 22.85 9.66 15.81
N ILE A 354 21.79 10.18 15.18
CA ILE A 354 20.48 10.36 15.81
C ILE A 354 19.63 9.13 15.41
N PRO A 355 19.05 8.36 16.36
CA PRO A 355 18.32 7.13 16.05
C PRO A 355 17.14 7.35 15.11
N SER A 356 16.30 8.36 15.41
CA SER A 356 15.17 8.74 14.57
C SER A 356 14.99 10.25 14.60
N PHE A 357 14.66 10.86 13.46
CA PHE A 357 14.48 12.31 13.37
C PHE A 357 13.64 12.70 12.16
N VAL A 358 13.11 13.93 12.19
CA VAL A 358 12.51 14.60 11.04
C VAL A 358 13.39 15.76 10.59
N ILE A 359 13.45 16.04 9.29
CA ILE A 359 14.23 17.17 8.74
C ILE A 359 13.51 17.82 7.56
N ASP A 360 13.51 19.17 7.52
CA ASP A 360 12.83 19.97 6.49
C ASP A 360 13.72 20.15 5.25
N MET A 361 13.39 19.45 4.18
CA MET A 361 14.17 19.47 2.93
C MET A 361 14.01 20.77 2.15
N ARG A 362 12.90 21.50 2.33
CA ARG A 362 12.66 22.79 1.65
C ARG A 362 13.68 23.82 2.08
N THR A 363 14.06 23.81 3.35
CA THR A 363 15.11 24.70 3.89
C THR A 363 16.51 24.23 3.52
N ALA A 364 16.73 22.91 3.48
CA ALA A 364 18.00 22.31 3.09
C ALA A 364 18.39 22.64 1.64
N GLU A 365 17.43 22.65 0.72
CA GLU A 365 17.67 22.94 -0.70
C GLU A 365 18.17 24.36 -0.96
N GLN A 366 17.76 25.31 -0.11
CA GLN A 366 18.13 26.73 -0.19
C GLN A 366 19.48 27.03 0.47
N ASP A 367 20.01 26.11 1.27
CA ASP A 367 21.30 26.28 1.94
C ASP A 367 22.47 26.18 0.94
N ALA A 368 23.45 27.07 1.08
CA ALA A 368 24.57 27.17 0.16
C ALA A 368 25.54 25.99 0.21
N GLU A 369 25.65 25.31 1.36
CA GLU A 369 26.52 24.14 1.55
C GLU A 369 25.77 22.82 1.31
N ALA A 370 24.51 22.70 1.75
CA ALA A 370 23.71 21.48 1.62
C ALA A 370 23.00 21.36 0.27
N GLY A 371 22.46 22.46 -0.26
CA GLY A 371 21.62 22.48 -1.45
C GLY A 371 22.25 21.88 -2.71
N PRO A 372 23.55 22.14 -3.03
CA PRO A 372 24.20 21.54 -4.19
C PRO A 372 24.19 20.01 -4.19
N TRP A 373 24.41 19.38 -3.04
CA TRP A 373 24.37 17.92 -2.90
C TRP A 373 22.95 17.38 -3.08
N LEU A 374 21.94 18.06 -2.53
CA LEU A 374 20.53 17.64 -2.60
C LEU A 374 19.85 17.78 -3.96
N LYS A 375 20.45 18.58 -4.85
CA LYS A 375 19.96 18.80 -6.23
C LYS A 375 20.48 17.75 -7.21
N GLN A 376 21.45 16.92 -6.81
CA GLN A 376 21.92 15.81 -7.62
C GLN A 376 21.01 14.59 -7.47
N GLU A 377 21.10 13.65 -8.41
CA GLU A 377 20.46 12.35 -8.27
C GLU A 377 21.26 11.51 -7.27
N LEU A 378 20.57 11.04 -6.23
CA LEU A 378 21.13 10.20 -5.17
C LEU A 378 20.45 8.84 -5.21
N PRO A 379 21.17 7.74 -4.94
CA PRO A 379 20.54 6.47 -4.63
C PRO A 379 19.68 6.63 -3.37
N ASP A 380 18.40 6.29 -3.48
CA ASP A 380 17.44 6.28 -2.39
C ASP A 380 16.80 4.90 -2.28
N ARG A 381 16.67 4.41 -1.05
CA ARG A 381 16.16 3.07 -0.79
C ARG A 381 14.66 3.00 -1.10
N SER A 382 14.30 2.03 -1.94
CA SER A 382 12.93 1.63 -2.23
C SER A 382 12.85 0.11 -1.99
N ASN A 383 12.16 -0.28 -0.93
CA ASN A 383 12.23 -1.59 -0.30
C ASN A 383 13.68 -1.99 0.02
N ILE A 384 14.17 -3.12 -0.52
CA ILE A 384 15.58 -3.52 -0.37
C ILE A 384 16.49 -2.96 -1.48
N ASP A 385 15.91 -2.40 -2.54
CA ASP A 385 16.64 -1.86 -3.69
C ASP A 385 16.93 -0.36 -3.56
N PHE A 386 17.67 0.19 -4.53
CA PHE A 386 17.99 1.61 -4.61
C PHE A 386 17.63 2.18 -5.98
N VAL A 387 16.89 3.27 -5.98
CA VAL A 387 16.48 4.01 -7.18
C VAL A 387 17.06 5.42 -7.15
N PRO A 388 17.43 6.00 -8.31
CA PRO A 388 17.92 7.37 -8.34
C PRO A 388 16.77 8.35 -8.10
N ILE A 389 16.92 9.26 -7.15
CA ILE A 389 15.94 10.31 -6.86
C ILE A 389 16.63 11.67 -6.67
N ARG A 390 15.89 12.75 -6.96
CA ARG A 390 16.27 14.10 -6.55
C ARG A 390 15.51 14.46 -5.28
N VAL A 391 16.13 14.17 -4.14
CA VAL A 391 15.49 14.18 -2.82
C VAL A 391 14.76 15.50 -2.51
N SER A 392 15.40 16.64 -2.77
CA SER A 392 14.81 17.97 -2.53
C SER A 392 13.60 18.29 -3.43
N GLN A 393 13.53 17.70 -4.62
CA GLN A 393 12.41 17.88 -5.54
C GLN A 393 11.27 16.91 -5.24
N ALA A 394 11.59 15.74 -4.67
CA ALA A 394 10.63 14.70 -4.37
C ALA A 394 9.84 14.96 -3.09
N TRP A 395 10.48 15.55 -2.07
CA TRP A 395 10.00 15.56 -0.68
C TRP A 395 10.09 16.94 -0.03
N ASP A 396 9.11 17.30 0.80
CA ASP A 396 9.20 18.50 1.63
C ASP A 396 9.99 18.24 2.92
N ALA A 397 9.90 17.02 3.45
CA ALA A 397 10.63 16.59 4.63
C ALA A 397 11.00 15.11 4.55
N LEU A 398 11.95 14.70 5.38
CA LEU A 398 12.30 13.28 5.58
C LEU A 398 12.08 12.92 7.03
N TYR A 399 11.49 11.75 7.27
CA TYR A 399 11.54 11.05 8.54
C TYR A 399 12.54 9.90 8.41
N PHE A 400 13.61 9.91 9.21
CA PHE A 400 14.61 8.85 9.24
C PHE A 400 14.46 8.00 10.50
N THR A 401 14.64 6.70 10.36
CA THR A 401 14.86 5.77 11.49
C THR A 401 16.03 4.84 11.22
N ARG A 402 16.90 4.65 12.21
CA ARG A 402 18.04 3.74 12.08
C ARG A 402 17.62 2.29 12.21
N THR A 403 16.81 2.00 13.22
CA THR A 403 16.34 0.64 13.51
C THR A 403 15.03 0.41 12.79
N ILE A 404 14.88 -0.82 12.27
CA ILE A 404 13.58 -1.30 11.84
C ILE A 404 13.36 -2.73 12.31
N ALA A 405 12.10 -3.01 12.60
CA ALA A 405 11.61 -4.35 12.86
C ALA A 405 10.29 -4.55 12.12
N LEU A 406 9.98 -5.81 11.81
CA LEU A 406 8.67 -6.14 11.28
C LEU A 406 7.60 -5.78 12.32
N ASP A 407 6.45 -5.28 11.88
CA ASP A 407 5.36 -5.02 12.80
C ASP A 407 4.83 -6.33 13.42
N THR A 408 4.10 -6.20 14.53
CA THR A 408 3.54 -7.36 15.22
C THR A 408 2.29 -7.85 14.50
N ILE A 409 2.21 -9.15 14.24
CA ILE A 409 0.98 -9.77 13.72
C ILE A 409 -0.02 -9.98 14.86
N ASN A 410 -1.27 -9.63 14.61
CA ASN A 410 -2.42 -9.88 15.46
C ASN A 410 -3.56 -10.44 14.60
N LEU A 411 -3.63 -11.76 14.43
CA LEU A 411 -4.72 -12.36 13.68
C LEU A 411 -6.03 -12.33 14.50
N PRO A 412 -7.18 -12.06 13.84
CA PRO A 412 -8.51 -12.29 14.42
C PRO A 412 -8.61 -13.68 15.07
N PRO A 413 -9.38 -13.87 16.16
CA PRO A 413 -9.54 -15.18 16.80
C PRO A 413 -9.96 -16.29 15.82
N SER A 414 -10.80 -15.95 14.84
CA SER A 414 -11.23 -16.85 13.76
C SER A 414 -10.09 -17.32 12.84
N LEU A 415 -8.95 -16.63 12.85
CA LEU A 415 -7.77 -16.88 12.03
C LEU A 415 -6.52 -17.25 12.87
N GLN A 416 -6.62 -17.28 14.20
CA GLN A 416 -5.57 -17.76 15.11
C GLN A 416 -5.34 -19.27 14.94
N ARG A 417 -4.13 -19.74 15.26
CA ARG A 417 -3.66 -21.08 14.88
C ARG A 417 -2.81 -21.69 16.00
N ASP A 418 -3.06 -22.96 16.29
CA ASP A 418 -2.17 -23.78 17.10
C ASP A 418 -1.17 -24.51 16.18
N ASN A 419 0.09 -24.56 16.63
CA ASN A 419 1.11 -25.29 15.90
C ASN A 419 1.02 -26.78 16.19
N VAL A 420 1.32 -27.60 15.19
CA VAL A 420 1.53 -29.04 15.35
C VAL A 420 2.97 -29.40 15.04
N ASP A 421 3.50 -30.41 15.72
CA ASP A 421 4.83 -30.93 15.44
C ASP A 421 4.83 -31.70 14.11
N LEU A 422 5.84 -31.46 13.28
CA LEU A 422 6.03 -32.21 12.04
C LEU A 422 6.67 -33.55 12.33
N THR A 423 6.13 -34.60 11.71
CA THR A 423 6.78 -35.91 11.70
C THR A 423 8.04 -35.85 10.82
N PRO A 424 9.04 -36.73 11.07
CA PRO A 424 10.23 -36.80 10.22
C PRO A 424 9.92 -36.98 8.73
N ASP A 425 8.90 -37.78 8.40
CA ASP A 425 8.44 -37.99 7.02
C ASP A 425 8.01 -36.70 6.32
N TRP A 426 7.34 -35.78 7.03
CA TRP A 426 6.93 -34.50 6.47
C TRP A 426 8.12 -33.59 6.15
N LEU A 427 9.18 -33.65 6.96
CA LEU A 427 10.40 -32.86 6.73
C LEU A 427 11.12 -33.26 5.44
N GLU A 428 10.85 -34.45 4.89
CA GLU A 428 11.43 -34.93 3.63
C GLU A 428 10.59 -34.58 2.40
N ARG A 429 9.28 -34.34 2.56
CA ARG A 429 8.33 -34.18 1.44
C ARG A 429 8.20 -32.76 0.90
N LEU A 430 8.57 -31.76 1.70
CA LEU A 430 8.30 -30.33 1.47
C LEU A 430 9.47 -29.51 0.89
N PRO A 431 10.75 -29.82 1.17
CA PRO A 431 11.86 -29.05 0.64
C PRO A 431 11.85 -28.92 -0.89
N GLY A 432 12.23 -27.75 -1.39
CA GLY A 432 12.23 -27.42 -2.82
C GLY A 432 12.33 -25.93 -3.09
N THR A 433 12.42 -25.56 -4.36
CA THR A 433 12.31 -24.16 -4.80
C THR A 433 11.00 -23.98 -5.54
N TYR A 434 10.21 -22.99 -5.13
CA TYR A 434 8.88 -22.73 -5.68
C TYR A 434 8.86 -21.35 -6.34
N ASP A 435 8.44 -21.30 -7.60
CA ASP A 435 8.23 -20.07 -8.35
C ASP A 435 6.77 -19.65 -8.20
N ILE A 436 6.54 -18.53 -7.52
CA ILE A 436 5.21 -18.00 -7.20
C ILE A 436 5.01 -16.72 -8.01
N ASN A 437 3.94 -16.69 -8.79
CA ASN A 437 3.58 -15.52 -9.59
C ASN A 437 2.44 -14.74 -8.93
N GLY A 438 2.55 -13.41 -8.92
CA GLY A 438 1.42 -12.51 -8.69
C GLY A 438 1.31 -11.89 -7.31
N ILE A 439 2.28 -12.08 -6.41
CA ILE A 439 2.31 -11.38 -5.11
C ILE A 439 2.69 -9.92 -5.36
N GLY A 440 1.76 -8.98 -5.21
CA GLY A 440 2.09 -7.54 -5.25
C GLY A 440 2.72 -7.05 -6.55
N ASP A 441 2.40 -7.68 -7.69
CA ASP A 441 3.02 -7.48 -9.02
C ASP A 441 4.37 -8.19 -9.23
N SER A 442 4.80 -8.98 -8.26
CA SER A 442 6.09 -9.64 -8.26
C SER A 442 6.08 -11.13 -8.55
N HIS A 443 7.25 -11.58 -9.00
CA HIS A 443 7.67 -12.97 -9.00
C HIS A 443 8.47 -13.25 -7.72
N VAL A 444 8.03 -14.25 -6.96
CA VAL A 444 8.68 -14.68 -5.72
C VAL A 444 9.28 -16.07 -5.92
N VAL A 445 10.58 -16.20 -5.64
CA VAL A 445 11.26 -17.48 -5.52
C VAL A 445 11.29 -17.84 -4.04
N LEU A 446 10.51 -18.84 -3.63
CA LEU A 446 10.49 -19.34 -2.27
C LEU A 446 11.28 -20.64 -2.19
N ARG A 447 12.44 -20.61 -1.54
CA ARG A 447 13.20 -21.82 -1.20
C ARG A 447 12.71 -22.33 0.14
N ILE A 448 12.40 -23.62 0.21
CA ILE A 448 12.04 -24.33 1.43
C ILE A 448 13.09 -25.41 1.66
N TYR A 449 13.69 -25.44 2.84
CA TYR A 449 14.76 -26.37 3.17
C TYR A 449 14.72 -26.77 4.63
N ARG A 450 15.40 -27.87 4.96
CA ARG A 450 15.48 -28.41 6.31
C ARG A 450 16.71 -27.84 7.02
N ASP A 451 16.53 -27.45 8.28
CA ASP A 451 17.60 -27.16 9.23
C ASP A 451 17.33 -27.91 10.54
N GLY A 452 18.04 -29.01 10.76
CA GLY A 452 17.80 -29.90 11.91
C GLY A 452 16.41 -30.55 11.87
N ASP A 453 15.56 -30.23 12.84
CA ASP A 453 14.15 -30.64 12.95
C ASP A 453 13.17 -29.57 12.46
N ARG A 454 13.69 -28.47 11.88
CA ARG A 454 12.91 -27.33 11.43
C ARG A 454 12.84 -27.27 9.91
N LEU A 455 11.74 -26.70 9.45
CA LEU A 455 11.58 -26.28 8.06
C LEU A 455 11.79 -24.78 7.99
N MET A 456 12.67 -24.35 7.10
CA MET A 456 13.05 -22.96 6.92
C MET A 456 12.67 -22.51 5.51
N THR A 457 12.34 -21.23 5.36
CA THR A 457 12.07 -20.60 4.07
C THR A 457 13.00 -19.43 3.82
N ASP A 458 13.49 -19.31 2.59
CA ASP A 458 14.21 -18.13 2.10
C ASP A 458 13.52 -17.62 0.82
N GLY A 459 12.91 -16.44 0.91
CA GLY A 459 12.19 -15.80 -0.19
C GLY A 459 13.05 -14.73 -0.87
N GLU A 460 13.14 -14.80 -2.20
CA GLU A 460 13.70 -13.74 -3.05
C GLU A 460 12.58 -13.17 -3.93
N VAL A 461 12.40 -11.86 -3.94
CA VAL A 461 11.32 -11.17 -4.68
C VAL A 461 11.92 -10.29 -5.77
N SER A 462 11.28 -10.25 -6.94
CA SER A 462 11.80 -9.57 -8.13
C SER A 462 11.77 -8.03 -8.09
N ASP A 463 10.92 -7.42 -7.27
CA ASP A 463 10.79 -5.96 -7.11
C ASP A 463 11.38 -5.43 -5.79
N GLY A 464 12.05 -6.30 -5.04
CA GLY A 464 12.65 -5.97 -3.76
C GLY A 464 11.68 -5.87 -2.58
N GLU A 465 10.36 -6.04 -2.73
CA GLU A 465 9.48 -6.27 -1.58
C GLU A 465 9.91 -7.51 -0.81
N LEU A 466 9.75 -7.54 0.51
CA LEU A 466 10.06 -8.73 1.29
C LEU A 466 8.81 -9.56 1.48
N PHE A 467 8.82 -10.77 0.92
CA PHE A 467 7.78 -11.76 1.09
C PHE A 467 8.39 -13.17 1.22
N PRO A 468 8.08 -13.95 2.27
CA PRO A 468 7.49 -13.51 3.55
C PRO A 468 8.50 -12.61 4.29
N MET A 469 9.67 -13.15 4.62
CA MET A 469 10.85 -12.48 5.16
C MET A 469 12.08 -13.23 4.64
N HIS A 470 13.27 -12.60 4.68
CA HIS A 470 14.51 -13.32 4.42
C HIS A 470 14.80 -14.29 5.57
N VAL A 471 14.85 -15.59 5.28
CA VAL A 471 15.14 -16.69 6.21
C VAL A 471 14.26 -16.70 7.47
N THR A 472 13.12 -17.40 7.41
CA THR A 472 12.22 -17.60 8.56
C THR A 472 11.75 -19.05 8.66
N GLN A 473 11.32 -19.47 9.85
CA GLN A 473 10.80 -20.81 10.09
C GLN A 473 9.39 -20.96 9.51
N LEU A 474 9.18 -22.04 8.76
CA LEU A 474 7.85 -22.50 8.37
C LEU A 474 7.27 -23.41 9.45
N LEU A 475 6.05 -23.11 9.86
CA LEU A 475 5.32 -23.85 10.87
C LEU A 475 4.17 -24.63 10.24
N ALA A 476 3.88 -25.79 10.80
CA ALA A 476 2.71 -26.58 10.47
C ALA A 476 1.55 -26.25 11.40
N PHE A 477 0.37 -26.08 10.81
CA PHE A 477 -0.92 -25.93 11.49
C PHE A 477 -1.80 -27.18 11.28
N SER A 478 -1.52 -27.95 10.24
CA SER A 478 -2.03 -29.30 9.98
C SER A 478 -1.12 -30.01 8.97
N ASP A 479 -1.42 -31.27 8.64
CA ASP A 479 -0.70 -32.04 7.62
C ASP A 479 -0.61 -31.36 6.23
N THR A 480 -1.52 -30.45 5.91
CA THR A 480 -1.57 -29.78 4.59
C THR A 480 -1.53 -28.26 4.68
N SER A 481 -1.30 -27.71 5.87
CA SER A 481 -1.46 -26.29 6.15
C SER A 481 -0.28 -25.73 6.93
N PHE A 482 0.37 -24.73 6.36
CA PHE A 482 1.61 -24.17 6.87
C PHE A 482 1.57 -22.64 6.88
N GLY A 483 2.56 -22.00 7.50
CA GLY A 483 2.77 -20.55 7.43
C GLY A 483 3.82 -20.07 8.43
N TRP A 484 3.84 -18.77 8.70
CA TRP A 484 4.89 -18.12 9.48
C TRP A 484 4.31 -17.46 10.74
N ARG A 485 5.14 -17.23 11.77
CA ARG A 485 4.71 -16.41 12.92
C ARG A 485 4.77 -14.92 12.58
N GLU A 486 5.77 -14.55 11.80
CA GLU A 486 6.08 -13.18 11.44
C GLU A 486 5.39 -12.76 10.14
N TRP A 487 4.74 -13.67 9.41
CA TRP A 487 4.03 -13.33 8.17
C TRP A 487 2.60 -13.88 8.15
N PRO A 488 1.60 -13.09 7.75
CA PRO A 488 0.20 -13.44 7.99
C PRO A 488 -0.35 -14.53 7.04
N HIS A 489 0.39 -14.82 5.97
CA HIS A 489 -0.05 -15.72 4.91
C HIS A 489 -0.05 -17.20 5.34
N ARG A 490 -0.93 -17.98 4.71
CA ARG A 490 -1.03 -19.43 4.83
C ARG A 490 -0.49 -20.08 3.57
N ILE A 491 0.20 -21.20 3.72
CA ILE A 491 0.63 -22.07 2.62
C ILE A 491 -0.16 -23.38 2.67
N GLN A 492 -0.64 -23.82 1.52
CA GLN A 492 -1.19 -25.16 1.32
C GLN A 492 -0.40 -25.86 0.22
N PHE A 493 0.18 -27.02 0.50
CA PHE A 493 0.97 -27.76 -0.48
C PHE A 493 0.11 -28.66 -1.36
N GLU A 494 0.56 -28.83 -2.59
CA GLU A 494 0.05 -29.80 -3.56
C GLU A 494 1.08 -30.92 -3.72
N PHE A 495 0.60 -32.17 -3.81
CA PHE A 495 1.46 -33.36 -3.77
C PHE A 495 1.26 -34.23 -5.01
N ASP A 496 2.33 -34.90 -5.45
CA ASP A 496 2.24 -35.97 -6.43
C ASP A 496 1.77 -37.30 -5.82
N ALA A 497 1.71 -38.35 -6.66
CA ALA A 497 1.32 -39.69 -6.23
C ALA A 497 2.30 -40.36 -5.23
N ALA A 498 3.54 -39.87 -5.15
CA ALA A 498 4.54 -40.32 -4.17
C ALA A 498 4.48 -39.52 -2.86
N GLY A 499 3.62 -38.49 -2.78
CA GLY A 499 3.48 -37.64 -1.60
C GLY A 499 4.56 -36.55 -1.51
N ILE A 500 5.27 -36.25 -2.60
CA ILE A 500 6.25 -35.17 -2.68
C ILE A 500 5.55 -33.89 -3.12
N ALA A 501 5.86 -32.78 -2.47
CA ALA A 501 5.28 -31.48 -2.82
C ALA A 501 5.71 -31.09 -4.23
N THR A 502 4.75 -30.77 -5.10
CA THR A 502 4.99 -30.31 -6.49
C THR A 502 4.54 -28.87 -6.73
N GLY A 503 3.79 -28.31 -5.79
CA GLY A 503 3.30 -26.94 -5.84
C GLY A 503 2.79 -26.48 -4.47
N LEU A 504 2.41 -25.22 -4.40
CA LEU A 504 1.81 -24.64 -3.21
C LEU A 504 0.86 -23.50 -3.55
N ASN A 505 -0.08 -23.24 -2.65
CA ASN A 505 -0.97 -22.09 -2.70
C ASN A 505 -0.73 -21.23 -1.47
N ILE A 506 -0.53 -19.93 -1.69
CA ILE A 506 -0.34 -18.94 -0.64
C ILE A 506 -1.58 -18.06 -0.55
N GLN A 507 -2.08 -17.83 0.66
CA GLN A 507 -3.30 -17.06 0.89
C GLN A 507 -3.14 -16.08 2.05
N ALA A 508 -3.51 -14.82 1.84
CA ALA A 508 -3.59 -13.81 2.89
C ALA A 508 -4.81 -14.03 3.82
N PRO A 509 -4.76 -13.56 5.09
CA PRO A 509 -5.94 -13.50 5.95
C PRO A 509 -7.08 -12.73 5.28
N GLY A 510 -8.32 -13.22 5.37
CA GLY A 510 -9.48 -12.59 4.71
C GLY A 510 -9.75 -13.08 3.28
N ALA A 511 -8.91 -13.96 2.72
CA ALA A 511 -9.20 -14.78 1.55
C ALA A 511 -9.47 -14.05 0.21
N PHE A 512 -8.77 -12.96 -0.08
CA PHE A 512 -8.90 -12.24 -1.36
C PHE A 512 -7.73 -12.42 -2.32
N ASP A 513 -6.52 -12.56 -1.78
CA ASP A 513 -5.30 -12.83 -2.53
C ASP A 513 -4.93 -14.31 -2.40
N LYS A 514 -4.86 -15.01 -3.55
CA LYS A 514 -4.37 -16.38 -3.67
C LYS A 514 -3.29 -16.41 -4.71
N PHE A 515 -2.13 -16.95 -4.34
CA PHE A 515 -0.98 -17.08 -5.22
C PHE A 515 -0.65 -18.55 -5.37
N HIS A 516 -0.39 -18.98 -6.60
CA HIS A 516 0.00 -20.35 -6.89
C HIS A 516 1.50 -20.38 -7.20
N GLY A 517 2.19 -21.30 -6.54
CA GLY A 517 3.61 -21.57 -6.73
C GLY A 517 3.82 -22.97 -7.29
N VAL A 518 4.65 -23.08 -8.33
CA VAL A 518 5.03 -24.38 -8.91
C VAL A 518 6.44 -24.71 -8.47
N GLN A 519 6.68 -25.94 -8.03
CA GLN A 519 8.03 -26.38 -7.69
C GLN A 519 8.89 -26.49 -8.95
N ARG A 520 10.10 -25.93 -8.92
CA ARG A 520 11.09 -26.14 -9.96
C ARG A 520 11.44 -27.62 -10.02
N ARG A 521 11.30 -28.22 -11.20
CA ARG A 521 11.87 -29.54 -11.46
C ARG A 521 13.39 -29.41 -11.40
N ALA A 522 14.01 -30.28 -10.61
CA ALA A 522 15.46 -30.36 -10.45
C ALA A 522 16.17 -30.64 -11.78
#